data_AF-A0A935U087-F1
#
_entry.id   AF-A0A935U087-F1
#
_cell.length_a   1.000
_cell.length_b   1.000
_cell.length_c   1.000
_cell.angle_alpha   90.00
_cell.angle_beta   90.00
_cell.angle_gamma   90.00
#
_symmetry.space_group_name_H-M   'P 1'
#
loop_
_entity.id
_entity.type
_entity.pdbx_description
1 polymer ?
#
loop_
_entity_poly.entity_id
_entity_poly.type
_entity_poly.pdbx_seq_one_letter_code
_entity_poly.pdbx_strand_id
1 'polypeptide(L)' 'MSNTPPVPQAPAPSAVERIKADSRLLRGTLVESLEDQLTGGLRADDLPIIKFHGSYQQDDRDVREERRLQKLEPAYDFM' A
#
# COMPACT_ATOMS: atom_id res chain seq x y z
N MET A 1 0.48 23.02 -44.91
CA MET A 1 -0.22 22.13 -43.95
C MET A 1 0.86 21.36 -43.18
N SER A 2 1.26 21.87 -42.02
CA SER A 2 2.26 21.23 -41.15
C SER A 2 1.63 20.07 -40.39
N ASN A 3 1.95 18.84 -40.78
CA ASN A 3 1.48 17.64 -40.10
C ASN A 3 2.48 17.29 -39.00
N THR A 4 2.24 17.77 -37.77
CA THR A 4 3.04 17.40 -36.61
C THR A 4 2.72 15.95 -36.23
N PRO A 5 3.71 15.05 -36.11
CA PRO A 5 3.46 13.68 -35.67
C PRO A 5 2.90 13.68 -34.24
N PRO A 6 1.96 12.76 -33.90
CA PRO A 6 1.42 12.66 -32.56
C PRO A 6 2.55 12.28 -31.58
N VAL A 7 2.63 13.03 -30.48
CA VAL A 7 3.56 12.73 -29.39
C VAL A 7 3.15 11.37 -28.79
N PRO A 8 4.08 10.42 -28.58
CA PRO A 8 3.73 9.16 -27.92
C PRO A 8 3.19 9.45 -26.52
N GLN A 9 1.93 9.08 -26.29
CA GLN A 9 1.29 9.20 -24.98
C GLN A 9 1.89 8.13 -24.06
N ALA A 10 2.40 8.55 -22.90
CA ALA A 10 2.86 7.61 -21.88
C ALA A 10 1.68 6.73 -21.41
N PRO A 11 1.91 5.44 -21.11
CA PRO A 11 0.87 4.58 -20.59
C PRO A 11 0.31 5.13 -19.28
N ALA A 12 -0.96 4.84 -19.01
CA ALA A 12 -1.59 5.23 -17.75
C ALA A 12 -0.77 4.69 -16.56
N PRO A 13 -0.57 5.49 -15.50
CA PRO A 13 0.21 5.07 -14.34
C PRO A 13 -0.43 3.85 -13.68
N SER A 14 0.40 2.93 -13.17
CA SER A 14 -0.10 1.81 -12.36
C SER A 14 -0.73 2.31 -11.06
N ALA A 15 -1.46 1.46 -10.34
CA ALA A 15 -2.02 1.82 -9.04
C ALA A 15 -0.93 2.30 -8.06
N VAL A 16 0.22 1.61 -8.03
CA VAL A 16 1.37 2.00 -7.18
C VAL A 16 1.95 3.34 -7.62
N GLU A 17 2.06 3.61 -8.92
CA GLU A 17 2.54 4.91 -9.40
C GLU A 17 1.59 6.05 -9.00
N ARG A 18 0.28 5.82 -9.03
CA ARG A 18 -0.71 6.79 -8.53
C ARG A 18 -0.55 7.03 -7.02
N ILE A 19 -0.48 5.96 -6.23
CA ILE A 19 -0.27 6.05 -4.78
C ILE A 19 1.01 6.84 -4.46
N LYS A 20 2.12 6.58 -5.14
CA LYS A 20 3.36 7.34 -4.95
C LYS A 20 3.19 8.81 -5.30
N ALA A 21 2.53 9.14 -6.39
CA ALA A 21 2.26 10.53 -6.78
C ALA A 21 1.46 11.28 -5.71
N ASP A 22 0.47 10.62 -5.10
CA ASP A 22 -0.42 11.21 -4.09
C ASP A 22 0.16 11.18 -2.67
N SER A 23 1.23 10.42 -2.44
CA SER A 23 1.79 10.13 -1.11
C SER A 23 2.52 11.28 -0.41
N ARG A 24 2.67 12.47 -1.01
CA ARG A 24 3.46 13.59 -0.42
C ARG A 24 4.88 13.15 -0.04
N LEU A 25 5.66 12.73 -1.04
CA LEU A 25 7.04 12.22 -0.86
C LEU A 25 7.10 10.96 0.01
N LEU A 26 6.24 9.97 -0.31
CA LEU A 26 6.17 8.69 0.38
C LEU A 26 5.67 8.79 1.83
N ARG A 27 5.09 9.91 2.27
CA ARG A 27 4.50 9.99 3.62
C ARG A 27 3.17 9.26 3.73
N GLY A 28 2.35 9.31 2.67
CA GLY A 28 1.01 8.74 2.62
C GLY A 28 0.14 9.19 3.79
N THR A 29 -0.60 8.22 4.34
CA THR A 29 -1.27 8.30 5.65
C THR A 29 -0.65 7.34 6.66
N LEU A 30 0.66 7.10 6.53
CA LEU A 30 1.35 6.05 7.26
C LEU A 30 1.31 6.27 8.78
N VAL A 31 1.41 7.53 9.21
CA VAL A 31 1.31 7.90 10.64
C VAL A 31 -0.08 7.55 11.17
N GLU A 32 -1.12 7.92 10.44
CA GLU A 32 -2.50 7.66 10.83
C GLU A 32 -2.83 6.16 10.82
N SER A 33 -2.21 5.37 9.93
CA SER A 33 -2.34 3.91 9.92
C SER A 33 -1.61 3.27 11.10
N LEU A 34 -0.44 3.77 11.50
CA LEU A 34 0.33 3.25 12.64
C LEU A 34 -0.27 3.63 14.00
N GLU A 35 -0.99 4.75 14.07
CA GLU A 35 -1.68 5.21 15.29
C GLU A 35 -3.08 4.57 15.46
N ASP A 36 -3.59 3.87 14.44
CA ASP A 36 -4.90 3.22 14.50
C ASP A 36 -4.88 2.03 15.47
N GLN A 37 -5.70 2.10 16.52
CA GLN A 37 -5.82 1.04 17.53
C GLN A 37 -6.94 0.05 17.22
N LEU A 38 -7.72 0.27 16.16
CA LEU A 38 -8.85 -0.58 15.80
C LEU A 38 -8.42 -1.81 14.98
N THR A 39 -7.38 -1.67 14.16
CA THR A 39 -6.82 -2.73 13.33
C THR A 39 -5.32 -2.86 13.57
N GLY A 40 -4.78 -4.07 13.40
CA GLY A 40 -3.33 -4.29 13.40
C GLY A 40 -2.66 -4.02 12.04
N GLY A 41 -3.43 -3.70 11.00
CA GLY A 41 -2.95 -3.57 9.63
C GLY A 41 -2.92 -2.13 9.12
N LEU A 42 -2.00 -1.86 8.20
CA LEU A 42 -1.97 -0.61 7.45
C LEU A 42 -3.11 -0.57 6.43
N ARG A 43 -3.53 0.66 6.11
CA ARG A 43 -4.44 0.92 4.99
C ARG A 43 -3.82 0.47 3.66
N ALA A 44 -4.68 0.13 2.69
CA ALA A 44 -4.25 -0.43 1.41
C ALA A 44 -3.23 0.44 0.66
N ASP A 45 -3.40 1.77 0.70
CA ASP A 45 -2.51 2.71 0.03
C ASP A 45 -1.17 2.90 0.77
N ASP A 46 -1.10 2.56 2.06
CA ASP A 46 0.13 2.65 2.86
C ASP A 46 1.01 1.39 2.74
N LEU A 47 0.44 0.25 2.32
CA LEU A 47 1.16 -1.01 2.05
C LEU A 47 2.31 -0.88 1.03
N PRO A 48 2.16 -0.20 -0.12
CA PRO A 48 3.31 0.05 -1.00
C PRO A 48 4.26 1.10 -0.43
N ILE A 49 3.79 2.01 0.43
CA ILE A 49 4.57 3.12 0.99
C ILE A 49 5.54 2.66 2.08
N ILE A 50 5.10 1.78 2.98
CA ILE A 50 5.96 1.25 4.07
C ILE A 50 7.21 0.54 3.53
N LYS A 51 7.12 -0.06 2.33
CA LYS A 51 8.26 -0.72 1.65
C LYS A 51 9.40 0.24 1.35
N PHE A 52 9.09 1.51 1.08
CA PHE A 52 10.10 2.55 0.88
C PHE A 52 10.73 3.03 2.19
N HIS A 53 10.14 2.69 3.33
CA HIS A 53 10.67 2.92 4.67
C HIS A 53 11.44 1.71 5.21
N GLY A 54 11.65 0.68 4.38
CA GLY A 54 12.44 -0.49 4.73
C GLY A 54 11.68 -1.54 5.54
N SER A 55 10.36 -1.41 5.69
CA SER A 55 9.53 -2.38 6.42
C SER A 55 8.43 -2.96 5.55
N TYR A 56 7.96 -4.14 5.93
CA TYR A 56 6.91 -4.86 5.24
C TYR A 56 5.89 -5.37 6.25
N GLN A 57 4.61 -5.06 6.01
CA GLN A 57 3.53 -5.73 6.74
C GLN A 57 3.40 -7.17 6.25
N GLN A 58 3.45 -8.08 7.20
CA GLN A 58 3.26 -9.51 7.04
C GLN A 58 2.16 -9.96 7.99
N ASP A 59 1.85 -11.25 7.96
CA ASP A 59 0.96 -11.85 8.94
C ASP A 59 1.37 -13.30 9.21
N ASP A 60 1.13 -13.76 10.43
CA ASP A 60 1.44 -15.12 10.86
C ASP A 60 0.60 -16.13 10.07
N ARG A 61 1.30 -16.91 9.24
CA ARG A 61 0.70 -17.91 8.34
C ARG A 61 0.21 -19.15 9.07
N ASP A 62 0.76 -19.45 10.23
CA ASP A 62 0.44 -20.67 10.96
C ASP A 62 -0.96 -20.54 11.60
N VAL A 63 -1.34 -19.33 12.03
CA VAL A 63 -2.63 -19.06 12.67
C VAL A 63 -3.67 -18.42 11.73
N ARG A 64 -3.31 -18.08 10.49
CA ARG A 64 -4.18 -17.34 9.56
C ARG A 64 -5.55 -17.98 9.36
N GLU A 65 -5.59 -19.29 9.12
CA GLU A 65 -6.84 -19.99 8.84
C GLU A 65 -7.74 -20.08 10.09
N GLU A 66 -7.16 -20.35 11.25
CA GLU A 66 -7.88 -20.34 12.53
C GLU A 66 -8.53 -18.96 12.78
N ARG A 67 -7.75 -17.88 12.64
CA ARG A 67 -8.25 -16.51 12.82
C ARG A 67 -9.34 -16.15 11.81
N ARG A 68 -9.19 -16.57 10.54
CA ARG A 68 -10.21 -16.39 9.50
C ARG A 68 -11.52 -17.06 9.88
N LEU A 69 -11.48 -18.29 10.40
CA LEU A 69 -12.68 -19.02 10.86
C LEU A 69 -13.33 -18.32 12.07
N GLN A 70 -12.53 -17.70 12.94
CA GLN A 70 -12.98 -16.89 14.06
C GLN A 70 -13.42 -15.47 13.65
N LYS A 71 -13.33 -15.12 12.36
CA LYS A 71 -13.60 -13.77 11.81
C LYS A 71 -12.74 -12.67 12.44
N LEU A 72 -11.54 -13.04 12.86
CA LEU A 72 -10.51 -12.10 13.31
C LEU A 72 -9.67 -11.65 12.12
N GLU A 73 -9.13 -10.44 12.21
CA GLU A 73 -8.09 -9.98 11.29
C GLU A 73 -6.85 -10.90 11.39
N PRO A 74 -6.03 -10.99 10.32
CA PRO A 74 -4.74 -11.64 10.39
C PRO A 74 -3.91 -11.12 11.57
N ALA A 75 -3.07 -11.99 12.13
CA ALA A 75 -2.09 -11.58 13.13
C ALA A 75 -0.95 -10.87 12.39
N TYR A 76 -1.10 -9.56 12.18
CA TYR A 76 -0.13 -8.76 11.44
C TYR A 76 1.18 -8.59 12.22
N ASP A 77 2.28 -8.52 11.48
CA ASP A 77 3.62 -8.23 11.99
C ASP A 77 4.41 -7.38 10.98
N PHE A 78 5.51 -6.76 11.42
CA PHE A 78 6.36 -5.90 10.61
C PHE A 78 7.80 -6.40 10.62
N MET A 79 8.35 -6.63 9.43
CA MET A 79 9.78 -6.91 9.24
C MET A 79 10.61 -5.62 9.24
#